data_AF-A0A1C7DNX8-F1
#
_entry.id   AF-A0A1C7DNX8-F1
#
_cell.length_a   1.000
_cell.length_b   1.000
_cell.length_c   1.000
_cell.angle_alpha   90.00
_cell.angle_beta   90.00
_cell.angle_gamma   90.00
#
_symmetry.space_group_name_H-M   'P 1'
#
loop_
_entity.id
_entity.type
_entity.pdbx_description
1 polymer ?
#
loop_
_entity_poly.entity_id
_entity_poly.type
_entity_poly.pdbx_seq_one_letter_code
_entity_poly.pdbx_strand_id
1 'polypeptide(L)'
;MVETDLLVKTSEKVNGFLGGEMEFYNGLWHLEKRRDVKVLTSSGLYVSWSLDLSVTYEMTIENHKAINQAEVFLLPEELLVFIGELIRHPIFFPTRYSQQLSTERGMYCLRITSHESPEHFAERLSDSLRTLE
;
A
#
# COMPACT_ATOMS: atom_id res chain seq x y z
N MET A 1 21.45 2.90 -20.21
CA MET A 1 21.03 1.47 -20.14
C MET A 1 20.91 0.95 -18.71
N VAL A 2 21.73 1.43 -17.75
CA VAL A 2 21.69 0.98 -16.33
C VAL A 2 20.46 1.48 -15.55
N GLU A 3 19.96 2.67 -15.88
CA GLU A 3 18.87 3.33 -15.16
C GLU A 3 17.51 2.63 -15.37
N THR A 4 17.25 2.14 -16.59
CA THR A 4 16.05 1.37 -16.92
C THR A 4 16.03 0.00 -16.22
N ASP A 5 17.19 -0.63 -16.06
CA ASP A 5 17.33 -1.94 -15.41
C ASP A 5 17.07 -1.85 -13.88
N LEU A 6 17.51 -0.76 -13.24
CA LEU A 6 17.20 -0.50 -11.83
C LEU A 6 15.70 -0.27 -11.62
N LEU A 7 15.06 0.53 -12.46
CA LEU A 7 13.63 0.84 -12.37
C LEU A 7 12.76 -0.42 -12.50
N VAL A 8 13.09 -1.31 -13.45
CA VAL A 8 12.39 -2.58 -13.64
C VAL A 8 12.61 -3.52 -12.46
N LYS A 9 13.83 -3.63 -11.93
CA LYS A 9 14.09 -4.46 -10.75
C LYS A 9 13.36 -3.98 -9.51
N THR A 10 13.25 -2.67 -9.31
CA THR A 10 12.49 -2.11 -8.19
C THR A 10 11.00 -2.39 -8.35
N SER A 11 10.43 -2.26 -9.56
CA SER A 11 9.01 -2.59 -9.78
C SER A 11 8.72 -4.07 -9.59
N GLU A 12 9.58 -4.97 -10.06
CA GLU A 12 9.48 -6.40 -9.80
C GLU A 12 9.47 -6.73 -8.31
N LYS A 13 10.31 -6.07 -7.50
CA LYS A 13 10.33 -6.25 -6.04
C LYS A 13 9.07 -5.72 -5.38
N VAL A 14 8.62 -4.50 -5.73
CA VAL A 14 7.39 -3.92 -5.20
C VAL A 14 6.19 -4.82 -5.50
N ASN A 15 6.08 -5.31 -6.74
CA ASN A 15 5.06 -6.27 -7.12
C ASN A 15 5.20 -7.60 -6.36
N GLY A 16 6.44 -8.07 -6.12
CA GLY A 16 6.70 -9.26 -5.30
C GLY A 16 6.21 -9.14 -3.85
N PHE A 17 6.24 -7.93 -3.27
CA PHE A 17 5.73 -7.68 -1.92
C PHE A 17 4.20 -7.60 -1.89
N LEU A 18 3.61 -6.78 -2.75
CA LEU A 18 2.19 -6.44 -2.66
C LEU A 18 1.30 -7.41 -3.45
N GLY A 19 1.79 -7.91 -4.58
CA GLY A 19 1.01 -8.58 -5.61
C GLY A 19 0.01 -7.62 -6.27
N GLY A 20 -0.32 -7.85 -7.54
CA GLY A 20 -1.32 -7.05 -8.25
C GLY A 20 -0.99 -6.85 -9.72
N GLU A 21 -1.72 -5.94 -10.34
CA GLU A 21 -1.47 -5.46 -11.69
C GLU A 21 -0.59 -4.22 -11.61
N MET A 22 0.54 -4.23 -12.31
CA MET A 22 1.52 -3.15 -12.25
C MET A 22 1.77 -2.56 -13.63
N GLU A 23 1.66 -1.24 -13.72
CA GLU A 23 1.77 -0.49 -14.96
C GLU A 23 2.70 0.72 -14.77
N PHE A 24 3.32 1.17 -15.86
CA PHE A 24 4.09 2.41 -15.87
C PHE A 24 3.37 3.43 -16.76
N TYR A 25 2.89 4.49 -16.14
CA TYR A 25 2.11 5.53 -16.83
C TYR A 25 2.49 6.92 -16.30
N ASN A 26 2.63 7.88 -17.22
CA ASN A 26 2.92 9.28 -16.89
C ASN A 26 4.16 9.50 -15.97
N GLY A 27 5.20 8.68 -16.14
CA GLY A 27 6.43 8.76 -15.33
C GLY A 27 6.34 8.09 -13.95
N LEU A 28 5.20 7.48 -13.63
CA LEU A 28 4.93 6.83 -12.35
C LEU A 28 4.73 5.33 -12.54
N TRP A 29 5.20 4.56 -11.57
CA TRP A 29 4.75 3.19 -11.41
C TRP A 29 3.45 3.18 -10.63
N HIS A 30 2.48 2.43 -11.12
CA HIS A 30 1.14 2.29 -10.57
C HIS A 30 0.84 0.81 -10.34
N LEU A 31 0.46 0.45 -9.13
CA LEU A 31 0.05 -0.90 -8.77
C LEU A 31 -1.38 -0.85 -8.26
N GLU A 32 -2.24 -1.69 -8.84
CA GLU A 32 -3.59 -1.93 -8.35
C GLU A 32 -3.74 -3.38 -7.89
N LYS A 33 -4.37 -3.54 -6.73
CA LYS A 33 -4.73 -4.85 -6.18
C LYS A 33 -6.12 -4.77 -5.59
N ARG A 34 -6.92 -5.81 -5.79
CA ARG A 34 -8.17 -6.01 -5.07
C ARG A 34 -8.01 -7.07 -4.00
N ARG A 35 -8.57 -6.80 -2.83
CA ARG A 35 -8.65 -7.73 -1.70
C ARG A 35 -10.10 -8.08 -1.45
N ASP A 36 -10.43 -9.38 -1.57
CA ASP A 36 -11.77 -9.87 -1.27
C ASP A 36 -11.87 -10.26 0.21
N VAL A 37 -12.78 -9.60 0.93
CA VAL A 37 -13.00 -9.80 2.36
C VAL A 37 -14.40 -10.36 2.60
N LYS A 38 -14.48 -11.45 3.36
CA LYS A 38 -15.76 -12.06 3.76
C LYS A 38 -16.02 -11.76 5.22
N VAL A 39 -17.13 -11.07 5.49
CA VAL A 39 -17.53 -10.68 6.84
C VAL A 39 -18.86 -11.33 7.18
N LEU A 40 -18.94 -11.91 8.38
CA LEU A 40 -20.21 -12.31 8.97
C LEU A 40 -20.81 -11.11 9.69
N THR A 41 -21.95 -10.62 9.22
CA THR A 41 -22.65 -9.51 9.87
C THR A 41 -23.29 -9.95 11.17
N SER A 42 -23.64 -8.99 12.03
CA SER A 42 -24.41 -9.23 13.25
C SER A 42 -25.80 -9.87 13.01
N SER A 43 -26.32 -9.78 11.78
CA SER A 43 -27.54 -10.46 11.34
C SER A 43 -27.33 -11.91 10.87
N GLY A 44 -26.09 -12.42 10.90
CA GLY A 44 -25.74 -13.77 10.45
C GLY A 44 -25.63 -13.92 8.93
N LEU A 45 -25.58 -12.81 8.18
CA LEU A 45 -25.38 -12.82 6.73
C LEU A 45 -23.89 -12.79 6.40
N TYR A 46 -23.48 -13.59 5.43
CA TYR A 46 -22.15 -13.48 4.83
C TYR A 46 -22.17 -12.41 3.76
N VAL A 47 -21.37 -11.37 3.95
CA VAL A 47 -21.17 -10.30 2.97
C VAL A 47 -19.74 -10.38 2.47
N SER A 48 -19.58 -10.34 1.14
CA SER A 48 -18.27 -10.26 0.49
C SER A 48 -18.05 -8.83 0.01
N TRP A 49 -16.94 -8.24 0.43
CA TRP A 49 -16.47 -6.93 -0.02
C TRP A 49 -15.24 -7.12 -0.89
N SER A 50 -15.09 -6.29 -1.92
CA SER A 50 -13.84 -6.17 -2.68
C SER A 50 -13.27 -4.79 -2.38
N LEU A 51 -12.10 -4.75 -1.75
CA LEU A 51 -11.43 -3.54 -1.28
C LEU A 51 -10.23 -3.25 -2.17
N ASP A 52 -10.17 -2.02 -2.70
CA ASP A 52 -9.09 -1.60 -3.57
C ASP A 52 -7.85 -1.20 -2.75
N LEU A 53 -6.68 -1.56 -3.26
CA LEU A 53 -5.36 -1.08 -2.88
C LEU A 53 -4.73 -0.46 -4.13
N SER A 54 -4.37 0.80 -4.02
CA SER A 54 -3.62 1.51 -5.06
C SER A 54 -2.30 1.99 -4.49
N VAL A 55 -1.20 1.72 -5.18
CA VAL A 55 0.13 2.18 -4.79
C VAL A 55 0.81 2.82 -5.98
N THR A 56 1.27 4.05 -5.81
CA THR A 56 2.07 4.76 -6.81
C THR A 56 3.42 5.13 -6.25
N TYR A 57 4.43 5.20 -7.12
CA TYR A 57 5.68 5.84 -6.74
C TYR A 57 6.39 6.52 -7.92
N GLU A 58 7.04 7.63 -7.59
CA GLU A 58 7.91 8.40 -8.48
C GLU A 58 9.35 8.27 -8.01
N MET A 59 10.19 7.58 -8.78
CA MET A 59 11.63 7.47 -8.48
C MET A 59 12.32 8.81 -8.75
N THR A 60 13.01 9.35 -7.75
CA THR A 60 13.85 10.53 -7.92
C THR A 60 15.31 10.11 -8.11
N ILE A 61 16.04 10.83 -8.97
CA ILE A 61 17.46 10.54 -9.29
C ILE A 61 18.34 10.73 -8.04
N GLU A 62 17.89 11.50 -7.06
CA GLU A 62 18.62 11.74 -5.82
C GLU A 62 18.35 10.65 -4.77
N ASN A 63 19.42 9.94 -4.39
CA ASN A 63 19.48 9.04 -3.22
C ASN A 63 18.62 7.76 -3.28
N HIS A 64 18.19 7.30 -4.47
CA HIS A 64 17.36 6.08 -4.61
C HIS A 64 16.06 6.13 -3.78
N LYS A 65 15.55 7.34 -3.55
CA LYS A 65 14.29 7.56 -2.84
C LYS A 65 13.20 7.91 -3.83
N ALA A 66 11.99 7.50 -3.50
CA ALA A 66 10.81 7.78 -4.27
C ALA A 66 9.78 8.48 -3.42
N ILE A 67 8.93 9.29 -4.07
CA ILE A 67 7.68 9.73 -3.47
C ILE A 67 6.71 8.57 -3.63
N ASN A 68 6.46 7.84 -2.56
CA ASN A 68 5.54 6.71 -2.56
C ASN A 68 4.19 7.17 -2.01
N GLN A 69 3.11 6.75 -2.67
CA GLN A 69 1.75 7.00 -2.24
C GLN A 69 0.97 5.69 -2.22
N ALA A 70 0.05 5.57 -1.27
CA ALA A 70 -0.89 4.46 -1.23
C ALA A 70 -2.28 4.94 -0.82
N GLU A 71 -3.30 4.36 -1.44
CA GLU A 71 -4.67 4.40 -0.96
C GLU A 71 -5.09 2.98 -0.54
N VAL A 72 -5.45 2.82 0.73
CA VAL A 72 -5.83 1.52 1.31
C VAL A 72 -7.25 1.61 1.84
N PHE A 73 -8.14 0.80 1.29
CA PHE A 73 -9.49 0.63 1.84
C PHE A 73 -9.51 -0.44 2.92
N LEU A 74 -10.04 -0.07 4.08
CA LEU A 74 -10.08 -0.90 5.29
C LEU A 74 -11.49 -0.93 5.87
N LEU A 75 -11.90 -2.08 6.37
CA LEU A 75 -13.09 -2.19 7.20
C LEU A 75 -12.87 -1.50 8.55
N PRO A 76 -13.93 -1.08 9.26
CA PRO A 76 -13.82 -0.47 10.58
C PRO A 76 -13.01 -1.31 11.59
N GLU A 77 -13.17 -2.63 11.54
CA GLU A 77 -12.49 -3.57 12.43
C GLU A 77 -11.00 -3.75 12.11
N GLU A 78 -10.60 -3.47 10.87
CA GLU A 78 -9.24 -3.66 10.38
C GLU A 78 -8.33 -2.46 10.68
N LEU A 79 -8.90 -1.26 10.80
CA LEU A 79 -8.13 -0.01 10.87
C LEU A 79 -7.07 -0.02 11.98
N LEU A 80 -7.44 -0.42 13.19
CA LEU A 80 -6.53 -0.41 14.34
C LEU A 80 -5.46 -1.49 14.23
N VAL A 81 -5.80 -2.65 13.66
CA VAL A 81 -4.84 -3.74 13.43
C VAL A 81 -3.81 -3.31 12.40
N PHE A 82 -4.28 -2.77 11.27
CA PHE A 82 -3.44 -2.29 10.19
C PHE A 82 -2.49 -1.19 10.64
N ILE A 83 -3.00 -0.13 11.28
CA ILE A 83 -2.17 0.99 11.78
C ILE A 83 -1.20 0.49 12.86
N GLY A 84 -1.65 -0.43 13.72
CA GLY A 84 -0.81 -1.03 14.76
C GLY A 84 0.41 -1.71 14.18
N GLU A 85 0.24 -2.52 13.13
CA GLU A 85 1.36 -3.18 12.44
C GLU A 85 2.24 -2.17 11.71
N LEU A 86 1.64 -1.21 11.01
CA LEU A 86 2.36 -0.16 10.28
C LEU A 86 3.33 0.62 11.20
N ILE A 87 2.92 0.90 12.44
CA ILE A 87 3.74 1.60 13.46
C ILE A 87 4.81 0.69 14.07
N ARG A 88 4.51 -0.59 14.27
CA ARG A 88 5.39 -1.56 14.93
C ARG A 88 6.42 -2.18 13.98
N HIS A 89 6.27 -1.94 12.68
CA HIS A 89 7.13 -2.50 11.66
C HIS A 89 8.62 -2.20 11.91
N PRO A 90 9.54 -3.17 11.70
CA PRO A 90 10.97 -2.97 11.94
C PRO A 90 11.59 -1.85 11.10
N ILE A 91 11.04 -1.59 9.90
CA ILE A 91 11.43 -0.46 9.05
C ILE A 91 10.67 0.80 9.50
N PHE A 92 11.38 1.69 10.18
CA PHE A 92 10.83 2.96 10.66
C PHE A 92 10.34 3.85 9.52
N PHE A 93 9.33 4.68 9.81
CA PHE A 93 8.89 5.72 8.89
C PHE A 93 10.01 6.74 8.60
N PRO A 94 10.06 7.26 7.36
CA PRO A 94 10.95 8.34 7.03
C PRO A 94 10.50 9.64 7.70
N THR A 95 11.43 10.59 7.85
CA THR A 95 11.11 11.93 8.36
C THR A 95 10.06 12.66 7.52
N ARG A 96 10.01 12.37 6.22
CA ARG A 96 8.99 12.86 5.28
C ARG A 96 7.92 11.80 5.10
N TYR A 97 7.01 11.74 6.06
CA TYR A 97 5.85 10.85 6.08
C TYR A 97 4.60 11.67 6.39
N SER A 98 3.49 11.33 5.74
CA SER A 98 2.18 11.87 6.04
C SER A 98 1.11 10.82 5.80
N GLN A 99 0.06 10.86 6.61
CA GLN A 99 -1.13 10.02 6.44
C GLN A 99 -2.40 10.86 6.58
N GLN A 100 -3.44 10.48 5.86
CA GLN A 100 -4.77 11.07 5.95
C GLN A 100 -5.81 9.95 5.97
N LEU A 101 -6.81 10.09 6.85
CA LEU A 101 -7.90 9.15 6.98
C LEU A 101 -9.20 9.82 6.55
N SER A 102 -9.93 9.19 5.63
CA SER A 102 -11.30 9.56 5.27
C SER A 102 -12.24 8.37 5.47
N THR A 103 -13.53 8.64 5.47
CA THR A 103 -14.58 7.60 5.46
C THR A 103 -15.30 7.65 4.12
N GLU A 104 -15.35 6.53 3.43
CA GLU A 104 -15.93 6.41 2.09
C GLU A 104 -16.82 5.16 2.04
N ARG A 105 -18.12 5.35 1.77
CA ARG A 105 -19.11 4.26 1.69
C ARG A 105 -19.15 3.34 2.94
N GLY A 106 -18.87 3.90 4.12
CA GLY A 106 -18.86 3.16 5.40
C GLY A 106 -17.53 2.43 5.70
N MET A 107 -16.53 2.56 4.83
CA MET A 107 -15.19 2.03 5.01
C MET A 107 -14.21 3.16 5.29
N TYR A 108 -13.05 2.83 5.84
CA TYR A 108 -11.94 3.78 5.98
C TYR A 108 -11.08 3.75 4.73
N CYS A 109 -10.74 4.93 4.20
CA CYS A 109 -9.72 5.10 3.18
C CYS A 109 -8.52 5.78 3.82
N LEU A 110 -7.41 5.04 3.94
CA LEU A 110 -6.16 5.53 4.45
C LEU A 110 -5.25 5.90 3.30
N ARG A 111 -4.94 7.19 3.18
CA ARG A 111 -3.99 7.74 2.20
C ARG A 111 -2.66 7.96 2.86
N ILE A 112 -1.62 7.33 2.35
CA ILE A 112 -0.26 7.41 2.89
C ILE A 112 0.62 8.04 1.83
N THR A 113 1.51 8.96 2.24
CA THR A 113 2.59 9.48 1.39
C THR A 113 3.88 9.45 2.16
N SER A 114 4.97 9.02 1.52
CA SER A 114 6.28 8.91 2.13
C SER A 114 7.40 9.19 1.14
N HIS A 115 8.56 9.61 1.65
CA HIS A 115 9.77 9.77 0.86
C HIS A 115 10.85 8.79 1.33
N GLU A 116 10.90 7.61 0.71
CA GLU A 116 11.77 6.49 1.06
C GLU A 116 11.94 5.53 -0.13
N SER A 117 12.64 4.41 0.05
CA SER A 117 12.76 3.38 -0.98
C SER A 117 11.38 2.73 -1.25
N PRO A 118 10.97 2.54 -2.52
CA PRO A 118 9.73 1.84 -2.86
C PRO A 118 9.63 0.45 -2.23
N GLU A 119 10.76 -0.26 -2.12
CA GLU A 119 10.81 -1.59 -1.52
C GLU A 119 10.47 -1.55 -0.03
N HIS A 120 11.07 -0.62 0.74
CA HIS A 120 10.76 -0.45 2.15
C HIS A 120 9.30 -0.05 2.38
N PHE A 121 8.77 0.82 1.52
CA PHE A 121 7.37 1.23 1.55
C PHE A 121 6.43 0.04 1.28
N ALA A 122 6.72 -0.73 0.23
CA ALA A 122 5.94 -1.89 -0.18
C ALA A 122 6.00 -3.03 0.84
N GLU A 123 7.16 -3.31 1.42
CA GLU A 123 7.35 -4.32 2.46
C GLU A 123 6.51 -3.99 3.69
N ARG A 124 6.61 -2.76 4.21
CA ARG A 124 5.82 -2.32 5.37
C ARG A 124 4.33 -2.37 5.12
N LEU A 125 3.88 -1.98 3.93
CA LEU A 125 2.46 -2.09 3.55
C LEU A 125 2.02 -3.55 3.44
N SER A 126 2.83 -4.40 2.80
CA SER A 126 2.54 -5.82 2.64
C SER A 126 2.38 -6.53 3.97
N ASP A 127 3.31 -6.32 4.90
CA ASP A 127 3.25 -6.95 6.22
C ASP A 127 2.05 -6.45 7.03
N SER A 128 1.72 -5.15 6.93
CA SER A 128 0.51 -4.61 7.54
C SER A 128 -0.77 -5.23 6.96
N LEU A 129 -0.83 -5.43 5.64
CA LEU A 129 -1.98 -6.06 4.97
C LEU A 129 -2.12 -7.54 5.34
N ARG A 130 -1.01 -8.28 5.47
CA ARG A 130 -1.02 -9.70 5.85
C ARG A 130 -1.61 -9.96 7.24
N THR A 131 -1.59 -8.96 8.14
CA THR A 131 -2.24 -9.09 9.45
C THR A 131 -3.77 -9.06 9.39
N LEU A 132 -4.34 -8.73 8.23
CA LEU A 132 -5.78 -8.66 7.99
C LEU A 132 -6.34 -9.91 7.29
N GLU A 133 -5.48 -10.82 6.85
CA GLU A 133 -5.83 -12.08 6.17
C GLU A 133 -5.96 -13.24 7.18
#